data_AF-A0A315VLG6-F1
#
_entry.id   AF-A0A315VLG6-F1
#
_cell.length_a   1.000
_cell.length_b   1.000
_cell.length_c   1.000
_cell.angle_alpha   90.00
_cell.angle_beta   90.00
_cell.angle_gamma   90.00
#
_symmetry.space_group_name_H-M   'P 1'
#
loop_
_entity.id
_entity.type
_entity.pdbx_description
1 polymer ?
#
loop_
_entity_poly.entity_id
_entity_poly.type
_entity_poly.pdbx_seq_one_letter_code
_entity_poly.pdbx_strand_id
1 'polypeptide(L)'
;MEFVGKIGESGGGIALANLARATVESIVQERFGSRSARIFRLLLRKRHLEQKQVEDFAMIPAKEAKDMLYTLLSHNLVQLQEIPKTPDFAPSRTFYLYTVNQLPTARMLLQNCYKTVANLIERRLFETKENKRLLEKSQRIEAILASLQASGAELEQLSEVEEMISAPEKQQLDVLRLHVNKLDSAENQVDETIFILESYVSS
;
A
#
# COMPACT_ATOMS: atom_id res chain seq x y z
N MET A 1 15.12 -8.00 18.82
CA MET A 1 15.41 -7.44 17.48
C MET A 1 16.91 -7.27 17.42
N GLU A 2 17.62 -8.21 16.79
CA GLU A 2 19.05 -8.06 16.54
C GLU A 2 19.21 -7.34 15.20
N PHE A 3 19.47 -6.03 15.27
CA PHE A 3 19.84 -5.24 14.08
C PHE A 3 21.33 -5.40 13.73
N VAL A 4 22.14 -5.80 14.71
CA VAL A 4 23.56 -6.12 14.52
C VAL A 4 23.81 -7.44 15.24
N GLY A 5 24.06 -8.49 14.48
CA GLY A 5 24.61 -9.76 14.95
C GLY A 5 25.94 -9.98 14.24
N LYS A 6 26.99 -10.37 14.98
CA LYS A 6 28.31 -10.65 14.40
C LYS A 6 28.24 -11.96 13.61
N ILE A 7 27.82 -11.89 12.34
CA ILE A 7 27.73 -13.04 11.43
C ILE A 7 28.30 -12.63 10.07
N GLY A 8 29.61 -12.81 9.89
CA GLY A 8 30.29 -12.71 8.58
C GLY A 8 30.11 -11.40 7.81
N GLU A 9 30.77 -11.29 6.66
CA GLU A 9 30.73 -10.08 5.81
C GLU A 9 29.37 -9.88 5.07
N SER A 10 28.39 -10.76 5.24
CA SER A 10 27.10 -10.75 4.53
C SER A 10 25.92 -10.27 5.38
N GLY A 11 26.07 -9.14 6.08
CA GLY A 11 25.05 -8.57 6.98
C GLY A 11 23.81 -7.96 6.29
N GLY A 12 23.80 -7.82 4.96
CA GLY A 12 22.72 -7.13 4.23
C GLY A 12 21.36 -7.85 4.28
N GLY A 13 21.34 -9.18 4.20
CA GLY A 13 20.09 -9.95 4.08
C GLY A 13 19.19 -9.89 5.33
N ILE A 14 19.78 -9.82 6.53
CA ILE A 14 19.03 -9.79 7.79
C ILE A 14 18.29 -8.45 7.97
N ALA A 15 18.91 -7.34 7.58
CA ALA A 15 18.30 -6.02 7.65
C ALA A 15 17.10 -5.89 6.70
N LEU A 16 17.24 -6.36 5.46
CA LEU A 16 16.16 -6.38 4.47
C LEU A 16 14.99 -7.25 4.91
N ALA A 17 15.26 -8.43 5.49
CA ALA A 17 14.21 -9.29 6.03
C ALA A 17 13.44 -8.64 7.18
N ASN A 18 14.10 -7.85 8.03
CA ASN A 18 13.41 -7.12 9.10
C ASN A 18 12.60 -5.95 8.56
N LEU A 19 13.13 -5.22 7.57
CA LEU A 19 12.42 -4.10 6.94
C LEU A 19 11.17 -4.59 6.21
N ALA A 20 11.30 -5.63 5.38
CA ALA A 20 10.16 -6.24 4.70
C ALA A 20 9.12 -6.76 5.69
N ARG A 21 9.54 -7.36 6.81
CA ARG A 21 8.60 -7.79 7.86
C ARG A 21 7.82 -6.61 8.42
N ALA A 22 8.49 -5.53 8.78
CA ALA A 22 7.85 -4.33 9.31
C ALA A 22 6.86 -3.72 8.28
N THR A 23 7.25 -3.66 7.00
CA THR A 23 6.38 -3.18 5.93
C THR A 23 5.13 -4.04 5.79
N VAL A 24 5.26 -5.37 5.79
CA VAL A 24 4.12 -6.29 5.72
C VAL A 24 3.21 -6.13 6.94
N GLU A 25 3.77 -6.02 8.14
CA GLU A 25 3.01 -5.78 9.38
C GLU A 25 2.22 -4.46 9.32
N SER A 26 2.84 -3.38 8.83
CA SER A 26 2.19 -2.08 8.65
C SER A 26 1.02 -2.16 7.66
N ILE A 27 1.20 -2.86 6.53
CA ILE A 27 0.12 -3.06 5.55
C ILE A 27 -1.06 -3.79 6.20
N VAL A 28 -0.80 -4.84 6.99
CA VAL A 28 -1.87 -5.58 7.70
C VAL A 28 -2.57 -4.69 8.73
N GLN A 29 -1.83 -3.85 9.44
CA GLN A 29 -2.38 -2.93 10.43
C GLN A 29 -3.30 -1.88 9.81
N GLU A 30 -2.89 -1.25 8.72
CA GLU A 30 -3.70 -0.23 8.03
C GLU A 30 -4.96 -0.82 7.39
N ARG A 31 -4.88 -2.06 6.88
CA ARG A 31 -5.99 -2.70 6.16
C ARG A 31 -7.00 -3.41 7.07
N PHE A 32 -6.54 -4.07 8.13
CA PHE A 32 -7.36 -4.95 8.97
C PHE A 32 -7.41 -4.53 10.44
N GLY A 33 -6.75 -3.44 10.79
CA GLY A 33 -6.70 -2.88 12.13
C GLY A 33 -5.66 -3.53 13.06
N SER A 34 -5.51 -2.92 14.23
CA SER A 34 -4.47 -3.26 15.21
C SER A 34 -4.62 -4.66 15.82
N ARG A 35 -5.86 -5.15 15.98
CA ARG A 35 -6.16 -6.50 16.51
C ARG A 35 -5.72 -7.58 15.54
N SER A 36 -6.03 -7.44 14.25
CA SER A 36 -5.59 -8.36 13.19
C SER A 36 -4.06 -8.34 13.03
N ALA A 37 -3.44 -7.17 13.09
CA ALA A 37 -1.97 -7.04 13.08
C ALA A 37 -1.32 -7.69 14.31
N ARG A 38 -2.01 -7.76 15.46
CA ARG A 38 -1.53 -8.52 16.64
C ARG A 38 -1.49 -10.02 16.36
N ILE A 39 -2.56 -10.57 15.79
CA ILE A 39 -2.63 -11.99 15.38
C ILE A 39 -1.53 -12.29 14.36
N PHE A 40 -1.36 -11.44 13.35
CA PHE A 40 -0.34 -11.60 12.32
C PHE A 40 1.09 -11.63 12.90
N ARG A 41 1.42 -10.68 13.79
CA ARG A 41 2.71 -10.64 14.50
C ARG A 41 2.93 -11.86 15.40
N LEU A 42 1.87 -12.35 16.03
CA LEU A 42 1.92 -13.55 16.86
C LEU A 42 2.29 -14.77 16.00
N LEU A 43 1.64 -14.94 14.85
CA LEU A 43 1.90 -16.03 13.92
C LEU A 43 3.32 -15.97 13.33
N LEU A 44 3.84 -14.77 13.02
CA LEU A 44 5.23 -14.60 12.57
C LEU A 44 6.26 -15.06 13.63
N ARG A 45 5.97 -14.86 14.92
CA ARG A 45 6.89 -15.23 16.02
C ARG A 45 6.83 -16.70 16.40
N LYS A 46 5.62 -17.26 16.47
CA LYS A 46 5.37 -18.64 16.96
C LYS A 46 5.28 -19.68 15.83
N ARG A 47 5.17 -19.22 14.58
CA ARG A 47 5.09 -19.98 13.31
C ARG A 47 3.86 -20.86 13.11
N HIS A 48 3.54 -21.72 14.07
CA HIS A 48 2.45 -22.68 13.96
C HIS A 48 1.57 -22.59 15.22
N LEU A 49 0.34 -22.12 15.05
CA LEU A 49 -0.61 -21.98 16.16
C LEU A 49 -1.98 -22.52 15.77
N GLU A 50 -2.62 -23.22 16.71
CA GLU A 50 -4.03 -23.56 16.63
C GLU A 50 -4.91 -22.34 16.98
N GLN A 51 -6.18 -22.37 16.57
CA GLN A 51 -7.13 -21.28 16.82
C GLN A 51 -7.19 -20.90 18.31
N LYS A 52 -7.31 -21.88 19.21
CA LYS A 52 -7.38 -21.66 20.66
C LYS A 52 -6.12 -20.97 21.20
N GLN A 53 -4.95 -21.31 20.67
CA GLN A 53 -3.69 -20.68 21.07
C GLN A 53 -3.59 -19.23 20.58
N VAL A 54 -4.13 -18.94 19.39
CA VAL A 54 -4.22 -17.57 18.88
C VAL A 54 -5.11 -16.72 19.78
N GLU A 55 -6.26 -17.24 20.20
CA GLU A 55 -7.19 -16.59 21.13
C GLU A 55 -6.50 -16.26 22.46
N ASP A 56 -5.88 -17.27 23.08
CA ASP A 56 -5.22 -17.16 24.38
C ASP A 56 -4.03 -16.18 24.34
N PHE A 57 -3.16 -16.27 23.33
CA PHE A 57 -1.97 -15.40 23.26
C PHE A 57 -2.26 -13.99 22.77
N ALA A 58 -3.26 -13.80 21.90
CA ALA A 58 -3.62 -12.47 21.42
C ALA A 58 -4.52 -11.70 22.41
N MET A 59 -5.08 -12.41 23.41
CA MET A 59 -6.07 -11.89 24.35
C MET A 59 -7.27 -11.30 23.61
N ILE A 60 -7.78 -12.05 22.62
CA ILE A 60 -8.92 -11.66 21.78
C ILE A 60 -10.04 -12.70 21.99
N PRO A 61 -11.31 -12.28 22.14
CA PRO A 61 -12.42 -13.22 22.25
C PRO A 61 -12.50 -14.19 21.07
N ALA A 62 -12.89 -15.43 21.34
CA ALA A 62 -12.90 -16.52 20.34
C ALA A 62 -13.64 -16.18 19.04
N LYS A 63 -14.80 -15.54 19.15
CA LYS A 63 -15.60 -15.13 17.99
C LYS A 63 -14.84 -14.15 17.10
N GLU A 64 -14.28 -13.09 17.69
CA GLU A 64 -13.56 -12.05 16.96
C GLU A 64 -12.24 -12.58 16.37
N ALA A 65 -11.50 -13.39 17.12
CA ALA A 65 -10.25 -13.97 16.65
C ALA A 65 -10.47 -14.88 15.44
N LYS A 66 -11.54 -15.68 15.46
CA LYS A 66 -11.95 -16.54 14.34
C LYS A 66 -12.30 -15.72 13.09
N ASP A 67 -13.09 -14.66 13.23
CA ASP A 67 -13.47 -13.78 12.12
C ASP A 67 -12.23 -13.10 11.51
N MET A 68 -11.30 -12.61 12.34
CA MET A 68 -10.04 -12.01 11.89
C MET A 68 -9.12 -13.02 11.20
N LEU A 69 -8.98 -14.24 11.75
CA LEU A 69 -8.18 -15.31 11.14
C LEU A 69 -8.69 -15.70 9.76
N TYR A 70 -10.01 -15.87 9.59
CA TYR A 70 -10.57 -16.18 8.28
C TYR A 70 -10.43 -15.03 7.28
N THR A 71 -10.53 -13.78 7.75
CA THR A 71 -10.25 -12.61 6.91
C THR A 71 -8.80 -12.61 6.44
N LEU A 72 -7.84 -12.88 7.33
CA LEU A 72 -6.42 -12.96 6.93
C LEU A 72 -6.15 -14.15 5.99
N LEU A 73 -6.87 -15.27 6.18
CA LEU A 73 -6.79 -16.45 5.32
C LEU A 73 -7.34 -16.17 3.91
N SER A 74 -8.49 -15.50 3.78
CA SER A 74 -9.09 -15.15 2.48
C SER A 74 -8.24 -14.16 1.68
N HIS A 75 -7.46 -13.33 2.38
CA HIS A 75 -6.47 -12.42 1.77
C HIS A 75 -5.10 -13.07 1.54
N ASN A 76 -4.95 -14.38 1.76
CA ASN A 76 -3.69 -15.13 1.63
C ASN A 76 -2.52 -14.55 2.45
N LEU A 77 -2.83 -13.83 3.54
CA LEU A 77 -1.84 -13.32 4.49
C LEU A 77 -1.45 -14.39 5.51
N VAL A 78 -2.38 -15.29 5.80
CA VAL A 78 -2.19 -16.46 6.66
C VAL A 78 -2.48 -17.71 5.83
N GLN A 79 -1.77 -18.79 6.10
CA GLN A 79 -1.96 -20.09 5.48
C GLN A 79 -2.43 -21.10 6.53
N LEU A 80 -3.21 -22.08 6.09
CA LEU A 80 -3.67 -23.19 6.91
C LEU A 80 -2.84 -24.43 6.57
N GLN A 81 -2.15 -24.98 7.55
CA GLN A 81 -1.40 -26.21 7.44
C GLN A 81 -2.17 -27.34 8.14
N GLU A 82 -2.57 -28.33 7.36
CA GLU A 82 -3.26 -29.52 7.84
C GLU A 82 -2.26 -30.61 8.18
N ILE A 83 -2.27 -31.07 9.42
CA ILE A 83 -1.44 -32.20 9.88
C ILE A 83 -2.38 -33.35 10.27
N PRO A 84 -2.60 -34.33 9.37
CA PRO A 84 -3.49 -35.46 9.66
C PRO A 84 -2.83 -36.42 10.64
N LYS A 85 -3.58 -36.89 11.65
CA LYS A 85 -3.12 -37.99 12.52
C LYS A 85 -3.25 -39.36 11.83
N THR A 86 -4.15 -39.45 10.87
CA THR A 86 -4.51 -40.68 10.15
C THR A 86 -4.54 -40.40 8.64
N PRO A 87 -4.19 -41.38 7.79
CA PRO A 87 -4.04 -41.17 6.34
C PRO A 87 -5.36 -40.90 5.60
N ASP A 88 -6.50 -40.95 6.30
CA ASP A 88 -7.84 -40.65 5.80
C ASP A 88 -8.15 -39.13 5.80
N PHE A 89 -7.24 -38.28 6.30
CA PHE A 89 -7.39 -36.81 6.37
C PHE A 89 -8.73 -36.34 6.99
N ALA A 90 -9.31 -37.17 7.86
CA ALA A 90 -10.60 -36.86 8.49
C ALA A 90 -10.50 -35.58 9.34
N PRO A 91 -11.35 -34.55 9.13
CA PRO A 91 -11.24 -33.27 9.83
C PRO A 91 -11.21 -33.37 11.36
N SER A 92 -11.89 -34.37 11.93
CA SER A 92 -11.91 -34.63 13.39
C SER A 92 -10.57 -35.13 13.94
N ARG A 93 -9.70 -35.65 13.08
CA ARG A 93 -8.37 -36.22 13.40
C ARG A 93 -7.24 -35.46 12.71
N THR A 94 -7.51 -34.25 12.21
CA THR A 94 -6.52 -33.38 11.56
C THR A 94 -6.28 -32.15 12.42
N PHE A 95 -5.02 -31.80 12.66
CA PHE A 95 -4.67 -30.52 13.27
C PHE A 95 -4.64 -29.43 12.20
N TYR A 96 -5.22 -28.28 12.53
CA TYR A 96 -5.29 -27.11 11.68
C TYR A 96 -4.41 -26.02 12.28
N LEU A 97 -3.21 -25.86 11.72
CA LEU A 97 -2.22 -24.90 12.20
C LEU A 97 -2.18 -23.68 11.28
N TYR A 98 -2.38 -22.50 11.85
CA TYR A 98 -2.21 -21.25 11.13
C TYR A 98 -0.72 -20.90 11.08
N THR A 99 -0.25 -20.52 9.91
CA THR A 99 1.13 -20.10 9.68
C THR A 99 1.21 -18.90 8.75
N VAL A 100 2.30 -18.13 8.86
CA VAL A 100 2.59 -17.00 7.98
C VAL A 100 3.96 -17.23 7.39
N ASN A 101 4.04 -17.28 6.07
CA ASN A 101 5.32 -17.35 5.37
C ASN A 101 5.65 -15.99 4.76
N GLN A 102 6.72 -15.38 5.27
CA GLN A 102 7.10 -14.02 4.90
C GLN A 102 7.41 -13.86 3.40
N LEU A 103 8.03 -14.86 2.75
CA LEU A 103 8.44 -14.74 1.33
C LEU A 103 7.24 -14.80 0.35
N PRO A 104 6.33 -15.80 0.41
CA PRO A 104 5.10 -15.80 -0.39
C PRO A 104 4.22 -14.58 -0.12
N THR A 105 4.08 -14.16 1.15
CA THR A 105 3.30 -12.97 1.49
C THR A 105 3.92 -11.70 0.89
N ALA A 106 5.24 -11.55 0.93
CA ALA A 106 5.93 -10.42 0.29
C ALA A 106 5.73 -10.41 -1.23
N ARG A 107 5.84 -11.57 -1.91
CA ARG A 107 5.59 -11.69 -3.36
C ARG A 107 4.16 -11.33 -3.75
N MET A 108 3.18 -11.80 -2.99
CA MET A 108 1.78 -11.45 -3.20
C MET A 108 1.54 -9.95 -3.02
N LEU A 109 2.10 -9.37 -1.95
CA LEU A 109 1.97 -7.93 -1.69
C LEU A 109 2.66 -7.10 -2.77
N LEU A 110 3.82 -7.53 -3.27
CA LEU A 110 4.51 -6.90 -4.40
C LEU A 110 3.62 -6.87 -5.65
N GLN A 111 2.95 -7.98 -5.98
CA GLN A 111 1.98 -8.02 -7.09
C GLN A 111 0.81 -7.05 -6.87
N ASN A 112 0.30 -6.95 -5.64
CA ASN A 112 -0.74 -5.98 -5.29
C ASN A 112 -0.26 -4.52 -5.40
N CYS A 113 1.01 -4.25 -5.08
CA CYS A 113 1.62 -2.94 -5.25
C CYS A 113 1.70 -2.56 -6.73
N TYR A 114 2.16 -3.44 -7.61
CA TYR A 114 2.18 -3.18 -9.07
C TYR A 114 0.78 -2.88 -9.62
N LYS A 115 -0.22 -3.66 -9.19
CA LYS A 115 -1.61 -3.40 -9.57
C LYS A 115 -2.10 -2.04 -9.05
N THR A 116 -1.72 -1.67 -7.83
CA THR A 116 -2.06 -0.37 -7.24
C THR A 116 -1.46 0.77 -8.05
N VAL A 117 -0.18 0.70 -8.42
CA VAL A 117 0.48 1.72 -9.27
C VAL A 117 -0.22 1.84 -10.62
N ALA A 118 -0.51 0.72 -11.29
CA ALA A 118 -1.24 0.74 -12.56
C ALA A 118 -2.60 1.44 -12.43
N ASN A 119 -3.38 1.13 -11.38
CA ASN A 119 -4.67 1.77 -11.14
C ASN A 119 -4.55 3.28 -10.86
N LEU A 120 -3.50 3.71 -10.13
CA LEU A 120 -3.24 5.13 -9.86
C LEU A 120 -2.92 5.90 -11.15
N ILE A 121 -2.06 5.32 -11.99
CA ILE A 121 -1.71 5.88 -13.31
C ILE A 121 -2.94 5.97 -14.20
N GLU A 122 -3.72 4.89 -14.31
CA GLU A 122 -4.96 4.88 -15.10
C GLU A 122 -5.94 5.96 -14.61
N ARG A 123 -6.08 6.13 -13.29
CA ARG A 123 -6.93 7.18 -12.73
C ARG A 123 -6.40 8.58 -13.07
N ARG A 124 -5.10 8.83 -12.96
CA ARG A 124 -4.49 10.12 -13.32
C ARG A 124 -4.69 10.45 -14.80
N LEU A 125 -4.49 9.48 -15.68
CA LEU A 125 -4.71 9.62 -17.12
C LEU A 125 -6.18 9.91 -17.43
N PHE A 126 -7.10 9.25 -16.74
CA PHE A 126 -8.53 9.50 -16.86
C PHE A 126 -8.90 10.95 -16.46
N GLU A 127 -8.46 11.41 -15.30
CA GLU A 127 -8.71 12.78 -14.82
C GLU A 127 -8.15 13.83 -15.78
N THR A 128 -6.95 13.59 -16.31
CA THR A 128 -6.29 14.48 -17.29
C THR A 128 -7.05 14.51 -18.61
N LYS A 129 -7.57 13.36 -19.06
CA LYS A 129 -8.32 13.23 -20.32
C LYS A 129 -9.67 13.94 -20.24
N GLU A 130 -10.42 13.75 -19.17
CA GLU A 130 -11.74 14.39 -18.96
C GLU A 130 -11.61 15.92 -18.90
N ASN A 131 -10.56 16.44 -18.26
CA ASN A 131 -10.34 17.87 -18.10
C ASN A 131 -9.43 18.50 -19.18
N LYS A 132 -9.13 17.78 -20.27
CA LYS A 132 -8.18 18.21 -21.31
C LYS A 132 -8.46 19.62 -21.85
N ARG A 133 -9.73 19.93 -22.14
CA ARG A 133 -10.13 21.26 -22.67
C ARG A 133 -9.84 22.39 -21.69
N LEU A 134 -10.09 22.15 -20.41
CA LEU A 134 -9.86 23.13 -19.34
C LEU A 134 -8.36 23.35 -19.12
N LEU A 135 -7.58 22.26 -19.15
CA LEU A 135 -6.11 22.32 -19.07
C LEU A 135 -5.50 23.09 -20.25
N GLU A 136 -5.93 22.80 -21.49
CA GLU A 136 -5.47 23.52 -22.69
C GLU A 136 -5.86 25.01 -22.67
N LYS A 137 -7.02 25.35 -22.09
CA LYS A 137 -7.42 26.75 -21.87
C LYS A 137 -6.51 27.42 -20.84
N SER A 138 -6.27 26.78 -19.70
CA SER A 138 -5.37 27.27 -18.64
C SER A 138 -3.96 27.49 -19.16
N GLN A 139 -3.40 26.52 -19.91
CA GLN A 139 -2.05 26.60 -20.44
C GLN A 139 -1.89 27.75 -21.45
N ARG A 140 -2.89 28.00 -22.29
CA ARG A 140 -2.88 29.15 -23.21
C ARG A 140 -2.88 30.48 -22.47
N ILE A 141 -3.69 30.60 -21.41
CA ILE A 141 -3.77 31.82 -20.61
C ILE A 141 -2.47 32.06 -19.85
N GLU A 142 -1.89 31.02 -19.23
CA GLU A 142 -0.58 31.09 -18.58
C GLU A 142 0.54 31.50 -19.55
N ALA A 143 0.51 31.01 -20.79
CA ALA A 143 1.49 31.40 -21.83
C ALA A 143 1.35 32.88 -22.25
N ILE A 144 0.12 33.39 -22.34
CA ILE A 144 -0.15 34.80 -22.63
C ILE A 144 0.33 35.67 -21.47
N LEU A 145 0.00 35.30 -20.22
CA LEU A 145 0.45 36.02 -19.02
C LEU A 145 1.98 36.08 -18.94
N ALA A 146 2.66 34.95 -19.17
CA ALA A 146 4.12 34.91 -19.18
C ALA A 146 4.74 35.81 -20.26
N SER A 147 4.12 35.86 -21.46
CA SER A 147 4.58 36.70 -22.56
C SER A 147 4.37 38.20 -22.26
N LEU A 148 3.23 38.56 -21.69
CA LEU A 148 2.90 39.93 -21.29
C LEU A 148 3.81 40.44 -20.16
N GLN A 149 4.09 39.58 -19.17
CA GLN A 149 5.04 39.87 -18.10
C GLN A 149 6.45 40.11 -18.65
N ALA A 150 6.90 39.32 -19.63
CA ALA A 150 8.21 39.49 -20.26
C ALA A 150 8.32 40.79 -21.08
N SER A 151 7.21 41.27 -21.66
CA SER A 151 7.15 42.56 -22.36
C SER A 151 7.00 43.78 -21.45
N GLY A 152 6.86 43.60 -20.13
CA GLY A 152 6.66 44.70 -19.18
C GLY A 152 5.26 45.33 -19.25
N ALA A 153 4.24 44.52 -19.56
CA ALA A 153 2.85 44.96 -19.68
C ALA A 153 2.31 45.58 -18.38
N GLU A 154 1.37 46.51 -18.52
CA GLU A 154 0.70 47.18 -17.39
C GLU A 154 -0.21 46.22 -16.62
N LEU A 155 -0.42 46.50 -15.33
CA LEU A 155 -1.21 45.67 -14.42
C LEU A 155 -2.66 45.44 -14.90
N GLU A 156 -3.25 46.40 -15.63
CA GLU A 156 -4.60 46.30 -16.18
C GLU A 156 -4.69 45.20 -17.25
N GLN A 157 -3.71 45.10 -18.14
CA GLN A 157 -3.66 44.08 -19.20
C GLN A 157 -3.49 42.66 -18.63
N LEU A 158 -2.77 42.52 -17.51
CA LEU A 158 -2.63 41.25 -16.82
C LEU A 158 -3.96 40.82 -16.17
N SER A 159 -4.71 41.77 -15.59
CA SER A 159 -6.00 41.50 -14.96
C SER A 159 -7.07 41.02 -15.96
N GLU A 160 -7.11 41.61 -17.15
CA GLU A 160 -8.04 41.20 -18.23
C GLU A 160 -7.79 39.75 -18.68
N VAL A 161 -6.53 39.35 -18.76
CA VAL A 161 -6.15 37.98 -19.14
C VAL A 161 -6.47 36.99 -18.01
N GLU A 162 -6.33 37.38 -16.75
CA GLU A 162 -6.74 36.56 -15.60
C GLU A 162 -8.26 36.36 -15.49
N GLU A 163 -9.05 37.30 -16.00
CA GLU A 163 -10.52 37.21 -16.08
C GLU A 163 -11.02 36.30 -17.23
N MET A 164 -10.15 35.91 -18.17
CA MET A 164 -10.51 34.96 -19.25
C MET A 164 -10.85 33.56 -18.73
N ILE A 165 -10.41 33.23 -17.50
CA ILE A 165 -10.85 32.06 -16.76
C ILE A 165 -11.92 32.48 -15.74
N SER A 166 -13.06 31.80 -15.83
CA SER A 166 -14.18 32.01 -14.92
C SER A 166 -13.86 31.51 -13.51
N ALA A 167 -14.42 32.13 -12.47
CA ALA A 167 -14.27 31.67 -11.08
C ALA A 167 -14.58 30.16 -10.88
N PRO A 168 -15.67 29.58 -11.41
CA PRO A 168 -15.90 28.13 -11.37
C PRO A 168 -14.81 27.30 -12.09
N GLU A 169 -14.23 27.80 -13.19
CA GLU A 169 -13.14 27.12 -13.88
C GLU A 169 -11.86 27.12 -13.04
N LYS A 170 -11.56 28.22 -12.30
CA LYS A 170 -10.45 28.26 -11.32
C LYS A 170 -10.66 27.20 -10.24
N GLN A 171 -11.86 27.15 -9.66
CA GLN A 171 -12.18 26.16 -8.63
C GLN A 171 -12.03 24.73 -9.14
N GLN A 172 -12.48 24.44 -10.36
CA GLN A 172 -12.33 23.12 -10.97
C GLN A 172 -10.86 22.76 -11.21
N LEU A 173 -10.04 23.72 -11.65
CA LEU A 173 -8.59 23.53 -11.82
C LEU A 173 -7.89 23.26 -10.48
N ASP A 174 -8.25 23.96 -9.42
CA ASP A 174 -7.66 23.77 -8.09
C ASP A 174 -7.97 22.38 -7.53
N VAL A 175 -9.23 21.92 -7.68
CA VAL A 175 -9.62 20.56 -7.30
C VAL A 175 -8.87 19.52 -8.12
N LEU A 176 -8.76 19.72 -9.43
CA LEU A 176 -8.01 18.83 -10.32
C LEU A 176 -6.54 18.73 -9.93
N ARG A 177 -5.88 19.88 -9.66
CA ARG A 177 -4.49 19.94 -9.20
C ARG A 177 -4.32 19.18 -7.89
N LEU A 178 -5.21 19.39 -6.91
CA LEU A 178 -5.19 18.65 -5.65
C LEU A 178 -5.29 17.14 -5.87
N HIS A 179 -6.20 16.70 -6.74
CA HIS A 179 -6.40 15.28 -7.03
C HIS A 179 -5.19 14.65 -7.72
N VAL A 180 -4.64 15.31 -8.75
CA VAL A 180 -3.45 14.82 -9.47
C VAL A 180 -2.25 14.75 -8.53
N ASN A 181 -1.99 15.81 -7.75
CA ASN A 181 -0.89 15.81 -6.78
C ASN A 181 -1.01 14.69 -5.75
N LYS A 182 -2.24 14.37 -5.32
CA LYS A 182 -2.50 13.27 -4.39
C LYS A 182 -2.23 11.91 -5.04
N LEU A 183 -2.61 11.72 -6.31
CA LEU A 183 -2.31 10.50 -7.07
C LEU A 183 -0.81 10.33 -7.28
N ASP A 184 -0.10 11.40 -7.64
CA ASP A 184 1.36 11.40 -7.83
C ASP A 184 2.10 11.07 -6.51
N SER A 185 1.68 11.68 -5.39
CA SER A 185 2.26 11.37 -4.10
C SER A 185 2.00 9.92 -3.68
N ALA A 186 0.80 9.39 -3.97
CA ALA A 186 0.47 8.00 -3.69
C ALA A 186 1.29 7.02 -4.55
N GLU A 187 1.58 7.37 -5.81
CA GLU A 187 2.46 6.58 -6.68
C GLU A 187 3.86 6.43 -6.08
N ASN A 188 4.46 7.54 -5.64
CA ASN A 188 5.78 7.55 -4.99
C ASN A 188 5.81 6.73 -3.69
N GLN A 189 4.76 6.82 -2.86
CA GLN A 189 4.68 6.04 -1.61
C GLN A 189 4.60 4.53 -1.86
N VAL A 190 3.89 4.12 -2.92
CA VAL A 190 3.81 2.70 -3.29
C VAL A 190 5.14 2.22 -3.87
N ASP A 191 5.86 3.08 -4.60
CA ASP A 191 7.19 2.76 -5.14
C ASP A 191 8.23 2.48 -4.04
N GLU A 192 8.24 3.26 -2.96
CA GLU A 192 9.08 2.97 -1.77
C GLU A 192 8.78 1.58 -1.19
N THR A 193 7.50 1.19 -1.17
CA THR A 193 7.08 -0.13 -0.70
C THR A 193 7.53 -1.24 -1.66
N ILE A 194 7.43 -1.01 -2.97
CA ILE A 194 7.90 -1.93 -4.02
C ILE A 194 9.40 -2.16 -3.85
N PHE A 195 10.20 -1.10 -3.71
CA PHE A 195 11.63 -1.19 -3.54
C PHE A 195 12.03 -2.10 -2.37
N ILE A 196 11.38 -1.93 -1.21
CA ILE A 196 11.65 -2.75 -0.02
C ILE A 196 11.30 -4.22 -0.25
N LEU A 197 10.11 -4.48 -0.80
CA LEU A 197 9.62 -5.85 -1.00
C LEU A 197 10.41 -6.57 -2.11
N GLU A 198 10.74 -5.88 -3.20
CA GLU A 198 11.54 -6.42 -4.30
C GLU A 198 12.98 -6.71 -3.87
N SER A 199 13.60 -5.80 -3.10
CA SER A 199 14.93 -6.04 -2.52
C SER A 199 14.96 -7.27 -1.62
N TYR A 200 13.90 -7.52 -0.85
CA TYR A 200 13.79 -8.72 -0.02
C TYR A 200 13.46 -10.00 -0.80
N VAL A 201 12.68 -9.89 -1.89
CA VAL A 201 12.33 -11.05 -2.71
C VAL A 201 13.52 -11.50 -3.59
N SER A 202 14.40 -10.57 -3.95
CA SER A 202 15.60 -10.82 -4.76
C SER A 202 16.85 -11.18 -3.96
N SER A 203 16.86 -10.95 -2.64
CA SER A 203 17.96 -11.28 -1.73
C SER A 203 18.08 -12.77 -1.39
#